data_AF-A0A3Q3KNU7-F1
#
_entry.id   AF-A0A3Q3KNU7-F1
#
_cell.length_a   1.000
_cell.length_b   1.000
_cell.length_c   1.000
_cell.angle_alpha   90.00
_cell.angle_beta   90.00
_cell.angle_gamma   90.00
#
_symmetry.space_group_name_H-M   'P 1'
#
loop_
_entity.id
_entity.type
_entity.pdbx_description
1 polymer ?
#
loop_
_entity_poly.entity_id
_entity_poly.type
_entity_poly.pdbx_seq_one_letter_code
_entity_poly.pdbx_strand_id
1 'polypeptide(L)'
;MSQCRGRIGEGSVKQMHWFILTYLLLLALPCTGFLPNFWSRVLTLSWDSHTHQFITEQAILNVTLETLRSTENLQGTHTRLGRGFWRAVGEVVKSNAAMDFLSSTRSDPVYHFDSERVDSAMGMLRQFWAQTLLSVQAKEYQSARRSLGQLFHSLQDFYSHSNWVEMGQRSIYLHLMQPEEPAFPVAEEGTPTCMECFSLTCRNNLLPKLTKTRQDSQLLTTGYFSTFPPKPEGKCSHGGILDSSRYMGAKGGINKDSTSPVFSPHHYLHVEAATLATEATLTVLRDLRDTVGHKSFLRSQVPALVFVMDTTGSMFEEITAARLRAYSIIQRRANSPAQPSTFILVPFHDPAVGPVYETDDPDQFMQHMENLIALGGGDEPEMCLSAVLLALTHSPPLSEIFVFTDASPKDAHLFDAVKALALEKQSKVTFLLTEDPTYIRESRGRRRRKRKKKRSVETLPADRFSLYSALSSLSGGMTVFTTNSDIHKVSAIVEDNTAADKVPHTHSG
;
A
#
# COMPACT_ATOMS: atom_id res chain seq x y z
N MET A 1 68.81 -21.48 23.81
CA MET A 1 69.43 -20.14 23.96
C MET A 1 68.63 -19.21 23.04
N SER A 2 67.67 -18.44 23.58
CA SER A 2 67.84 -17.03 24.04
C SER A 2 68.18 -16.11 22.87
N GLN A 3 67.56 -14.97 22.53
CA GLN A 3 66.58 -14.02 23.09
C GLN A 3 66.19 -13.12 21.88
N CYS A 4 64.94 -12.69 21.61
CA CYS A 4 64.08 -11.70 22.29
C CYS A 4 64.39 -10.20 22.01
N ARG A 5 63.30 -9.43 21.75
CA ARG A 5 63.07 -7.95 21.67
C ARG A 5 63.00 -7.35 20.25
N GLY A 6 62.01 -6.51 19.90
CA GLY A 6 60.93 -5.89 20.68
C GLY A 6 59.92 -5.14 19.78
N ARG A 7 58.72 -4.94 20.34
CA ARG A 7 57.52 -4.28 19.79
C ARG A 7 57.68 -2.77 19.58
N ILE A 8 56.72 -2.21 18.82
CA ILE A 8 55.98 -0.92 18.92
C ILE A 8 55.86 -0.36 17.49
N GLY A 9 54.73 -0.02 16.89
CA GLY A 9 53.33 -0.02 17.27
C GLY A 9 52.54 0.53 16.07
N GLU A 10 51.57 -0.23 15.57
CA GLU A 10 50.64 0.21 14.51
C GLU A 10 49.20 -0.28 14.81
N GLY A 11 48.90 -0.46 16.10
CA GLY A 11 47.65 -1.02 16.59
C GLY A 11 46.52 0.00 16.84
N SER A 12 46.75 1.31 16.66
CA SER A 12 45.77 2.33 17.08
C SER A 12 44.94 2.94 15.94
N VAL A 13 45.42 2.94 14.70
CA VAL A 13 44.71 3.58 13.58
C VAL A 13 43.69 2.65 12.91
N LYS A 14 43.95 1.33 12.89
CA LYS A 14 43.02 0.34 12.29
C LYS A 14 41.79 0.07 13.16
N GLN A 15 41.89 0.25 14.48
CA GLN A 15 40.78 0.00 15.39
C GLN A 15 39.79 1.17 15.43
N MET A 16 40.26 2.41 15.24
CA MET A 16 39.38 3.59 15.17
C MET A 16 38.55 3.63 13.88
N HIS A 17 39.03 3.06 12.77
CA HIS A 17 38.24 2.91 11.53
C HIS A 17 37.16 1.83 11.62
N TRP A 18 37.37 0.76 12.39
CA TRP A 18 36.34 -0.26 12.60
C TRP A 18 35.18 0.23 13.47
N PHE A 19 35.45 1.15 14.41
CA PHE A 19 34.40 1.80 15.20
C PHE A 19 33.69 2.93 14.44
N ILE A 20 34.38 3.67 13.54
CA ILE A 20 33.72 4.67 12.68
C ILE A 20 32.90 4.01 11.56
N LEU A 21 33.22 2.80 11.10
CA LEU A 21 32.40 2.06 10.12
C LEU A 21 31.15 1.41 10.74
N THR A 22 31.20 1.08 12.02
CA THR A 22 30.04 0.58 12.79
C THR A 22 29.20 1.73 13.35
N TYR A 23 29.80 2.90 13.56
CA TYR A 23 29.17 4.17 13.91
C TYR A 23 28.88 5.05 12.70
N LEU A 24 29.16 4.62 11.47
CA LEU A 24 28.32 4.90 10.31
C LEU A 24 27.03 4.11 10.54
N LEU A 25 26.31 4.49 11.59
CA LEU A 25 25.21 5.40 11.40
C LEU A 25 24.30 4.66 10.43
N LEU A 26 23.54 3.71 10.99
CA LEU A 26 22.28 4.15 11.59
C LEU A 26 21.72 5.20 10.65
N LEU A 27 21.22 4.66 9.53
CA LEU A 27 20.42 5.29 8.48
C LEU A 27 19.24 6.03 9.13
N ALA A 28 19.57 7.06 9.89
CA ALA A 28 18.72 8.18 10.15
C ALA A 28 18.55 8.85 8.79
N LEU A 29 17.48 8.46 8.10
CA LEU A 29 16.39 9.35 7.73
C LEU A 29 15.17 8.49 7.37
N PRO A 30 13.95 8.95 7.71
CA PRO A 30 12.72 8.19 7.59
C PRO A 30 12.29 8.18 6.12
N CYS A 31 12.94 7.34 5.32
CA CYS A 31 12.36 6.99 4.04
C CYS A 31 11.23 5.99 4.32
N THR A 32 10.00 6.43 4.10
CA THR A 32 8.80 5.60 3.99
C THR A 32 8.96 4.66 2.79
N GLY A 33 9.81 3.65 2.93
CA GLY A 33 10.14 2.64 1.93
C GLY A 33 10.44 1.33 2.66
N PHE A 34 9.48 0.42 2.58
CA PHE A 34 9.52 -0.89 3.26
C PHE A 34 10.74 -1.72 2.82
N LEU A 35 11.37 -2.40 3.78
CA LEU A 35 12.49 -3.31 3.54
C LEU A 35 11.97 -4.63 2.93
N PRO A 36 12.56 -5.15 1.84
CA PRO A 36 12.14 -6.41 1.22
C PRO A 36 12.48 -7.66 2.07
N ASN A 37 11.88 -8.82 1.73
CA ASN A 37 12.04 -10.18 2.30
C ASN A 37 13.48 -10.61 2.67
N PHE A 38 14.48 -9.91 2.15
CA PHE A 38 15.88 -10.10 2.51
C PHE A 38 16.14 -9.85 4.00
N TRP A 39 15.57 -8.79 4.60
CA TRP A 39 15.92 -8.43 5.98
C TRP A 39 15.27 -9.31 7.03
N SER A 40 14.07 -9.86 6.81
CA SER A 40 13.50 -10.86 7.72
C SER A 40 14.38 -12.12 7.75
N ARG A 41 14.76 -12.67 6.58
CA ARG A 41 15.64 -13.85 6.48
C ARG A 41 17.07 -13.60 6.98
N VAL A 42 17.59 -12.39 6.79
CA VAL A 42 18.92 -11.99 7.29
C VAL A 42 18.91 -11.77 8.80
N LEU A 43 17.84 -11.20 9.37
CA LEU A 43 17.70 -11.00 10.81
C LEU A 43 17.41 -12.32 11.56
N THR A 44 16.69 -13.26 10.93
CA THR A 44 16.39 -14.58 11.53
C THR A 44 17.44 -15.65 11.25
N LEU A 45 18.38 -15.38 10.34
CA LEU A 45 19.38 -16.34 9.81
C LEU A 45 18.74 -17.64 9.26
N SER A 46 17.47 -17.59 8.86
CA SER A 46 16.68 -18.73 8.39
C SER A 46 16.44 -18.67 6.88
N TRP A 47 17.47 -19.02 6.12
CA TRP A 47 17.45 -18.95 4.65
C TRP A 47 16.47 -19.94 4.00
N ASP A 48 15.94 -20.90 4.72
CA ASP A 48 14.96 -21.90 4.27
C ASP A 48 13.53 -21.65 4.82
N SER A 49 13.33 -20.57 5.58
CA SER A 49 12.01 -20.24 6.15
C SER A 49 11.04 -19.65 5.12
N HIS A 50 9.81 -20.13 5.19
CA HIS A 50 8.66 -19.64 4.43
C HIS A 50 7.99 -18.52 5.20
N THR A 51 8.23 -17.27 4.80
CA THR A 51 7.61 -16.10 5.45
C THR A 51 6.18 -15.89 4.96
N HIS A 52 5.37 -15.15 5.72
CA HIS A 52 4.00 -14.78 5.32
C HIS A 52 3.95 -14.08 3.96
N GLN A 53 4.93 -13.22 3.69
CA GLN A 53 5.09 -12.55 2.40
C GLN A 53 5.31 -13.57 1.28
N PHE A 54 6.20 -14.54 1.49
CA PHE A 54 6.52 -15.57 0.49
C PHE A 54 5.30 -16.46 0.21
N ILE A 55 4.62 -16.94 1.25
CA ILE A 55 3.39 -17.76 1.11
C ILE A 55 2.34 -16.98 0.30
N THR A 56 2.11 -15.73 0.67
CA THR A 56 1.14 -14.84 0.01
C THR A 56 1.49 -14.61 -1.47
N GLU A 57 2.74 -14.25 -1.77
CA GLU A 57 3.21 -14.00 -3.13
C GLU A 57 3.05 -15.24 -4.03
N GLN A 58 3.48 -16.40 -3.55
CA GLN A 58 3.39 -17.66 -4.30
C GLN A 58 1.93 -18.10 -4.50
N ALA A 59 1.08 -17.94 -3.49
CA ALA A 59 -0.32 -18.32 -3.59
C ALA A 59 -1.07 -17.45 -4.62
N ILE A 60 -0.87 -16.12 -4.59
CA ILE A 60 -1.47 -15.21 -5.58
C ILE A 60 -0.98 -15.55 -6.98
N LEU A 61 0.33 -15.78 -7.16
CA LEU A 61 0.89 -16.18 -8.45
C LEU A 61 0.25 -17.46 -8.97
N ASN A 62 0.14 -18.49 -8.12
CA ASN A 62 -0.40 -19.79 -8.50
C ASN A 62 -1.87 -19.69 -8.94
N VAL A 63 -2.73 -19.09 -8.11
CA VAL A 63 -4.17 -18.95 -8.42
C VAL A 63 -4.39 -18.03 -9.62
N THR A 64 -3.56 -17.00 -9.80
CA THR A 64 -3.63 -16.14 -11.00
C THR A 64 -3.30 -16.93 -12.27
N LEU A 65 -2.23 -17.72 -12.26
CA LEU A 65 -1.86 -18.56 -13.41
C LEU A 65 -2.90 -19.66 -13.68
N GLU A 66 -3.47 -20.25 -12.62
CA GLU A 66 -4.59 -21.20 -12.70
C GLU A 66 -5.80 -20.53 -13.40
N THR A 67 -6.15 -19.32 -12.97
CA THR A 67 -7.27 -18.55 -13.53
C THR A 67 -7.03 -18.20 -14.99
N LEU A 68 -5.85 -17.69 -15.35
CA LEU A 68 -5.50 -17.31 -16.73
C LEU A 68 -5.58 -18.51 -17.69
N ARG A 69 -5.06 -19.67 -17.27
CA ARG A 69 -5.14 -20.92 -18.04
C ARG A 69 -6.59 -21.35 -18.29
N SER A 70 -7.46 -21.16 -17.30
CA SER A 70 -8.89 -21.51 -17.41
C SER A 70 -9.66 -20.57 -18.36
N THR A 71 -9.26 -19.30 -18.45
CA THR A 71 -9.95 -18.31 -19.29
C THR A 71 -9.52 -18.32 -20.75
N GLU A 72 -8.26 -18.64 -21.05
CA GLU A 72 -7.71 -18.38 -22.40
C GLU A 72 -7.67 -19.61 -23.33
N ASN A 73 -8.04 -20.83 -22.88
CA ASN A 73 -7.81 -22.06 -23.67
C ASN A 73 -6.36 -22.19 -24.20
N LEU A 74 -5.39 -21.51 -23.56
CA LEU A 74 -4.00 -21.45 -24.00
C LEU A 74 -3.22 -22.62 -23.39
N GLN A 75 -3.18 -23.73 -24.13
CA GLN A 75 -2.11 -24.70 -23.98
C GLN A 75 -0.79 -24.07 -24.48
N GLY A 76 0.10 -23.71 -23.55
CA GLY A 76 1.55 -23.70 -23.84
C GLY A 76 2.25 -22.36 -24.10
N THR A 77 1.69 -21.20 -23.72
CA THR A 77 2.44 -19.92 -23.75
C THR A 77 2.85 -19.48 -22.34
N HIS A 78 4.11 -19.08 -22.17
CA HIS A 78 4.60 -18.44 -20.94
C HIS A 78 3.90 -17.09 -20.76
N THR A 79 2.86 -17.03 -19.94
CA THR A 79 2.17 -15.77 -19.61
C THR A 79 3.10 -14.92 -18.75
N ARG A 80 3.80 -13.96 -19.35
CA ARG A 80 4.63 -13.00 -18.62
C ARG A 80 3.74 -11.99 -17.93
N LEU A 81 3.59 -12.12 -16.61
CA LEU A 81 2.78 -11.22 -15.80
C LEU A 81 3.40 -9.81 -15.77
N GLY A 82 2.61 -8.79 -16.09
CA GLY A 82 3.06 -7.40 -16.24
C GLY A 82 3.34 -6.68 -14.91
N ARG A 83 3.89 -5.47 -14.99
CA ARG A 83 4.22 -4.64 -13.80
C ARG A 83 3.00 -4.36 -12.90
N GLY A 84 1.81 -4.21 -13.48
CA GLY A 84 0.58 -3.98 -12.73
C GLY A 84 0.22 -5.15 -11.81
N PHE A 85 0.43 -6.38 -12.26
CA PHE A 85 0.23 -7.58 -11.46
C PHE A 85 1.18 -7.60 -10.25
N TRP A 86 2.49 -7.43 -10.47
CA TRP A 86 3.47 -7.45 -9.39
C TRP A 86 3.30 -6.31 -8.38
N ARG A 87 2.80 -5.14 -8.81
CA ARG A 87 2.40 -4.08 -7.90
C ARG A 87 1.23 -4.51 -7.02
N ALA A 88 0.18 -5.09 -7.61
CA ALA A 88 -0.97 -5.59 -6.86
C ALA A 88 -0.57 -6.68 -5.85
N VAL A 89 0.29 -7.62 -6.24
CA VAL A 89 0.88 -8.61 -5.32
C VAL A 89 1.63 -7.91 -4.19
N GLY A 90 2.47 -6.92 -4.52
CA GLY A 90 3.21 -6.13 -3.53
C GLY A 90 2.33 -5.41 -2.52
N GLU A 91 1.14 -4.94 -2.90
CA GLU A 91 0.18 -4.33 -1.98
C GLU A 91 -0.38 -5.33 -0.97
N VAL A 92 -0.75 -6.53 -1.41
CA VAL A 92 -1.25 -7.59 -0.53
C VAL A 92 -0.13 -8.05 0.41
N VAL A 93 1.06 -8.30 -0.13
CA VAL A 93 2.25 -8.71 0.63
C VAL A 93 2.65 -7.66 1.66
N LYS A 94 2.62 -6.38 1.29
CA LYS A 94 2.90 -5.27 2.21
C LYS A 94 1.86 -5.18 3.33
N SER A 95 0.57 -5.33 3.00
CA SER A 95 -0.50 -5.30 3.99
C SER A 95 -0.40 -6.48 4.96
N ASN A 96 -0.10 -7.68 4.45
CA ASN A 96 0.20 -8.86 5.26
C ASN A 96 1.37 -8.58 6.22
N ALA A 97 2.51 -8.14 5.69
CA ALA A 97 3.70 -7.87 6.52
C ALA A 97 3.47 -6.77 7.56
N ALA A 98 2.65 -5.76 7.25
CA ALA A 98 2.46 -4.61 8.12
C ALA A 98 1.81 -4.96 9.47
N MET A 99 1.09 -6.09 9.55
CA MET A 99 0.42 -6.53 10.78
C MET A 99 1.39 -6.69 11.95
N ASP A 100 2.62 -7.13 11.71
CA ASP A 100 3.69 -7.28 12.73
C ASP A 100 4.32 -5.96 13.20
N PHE A 101 4.12 -4.86 12.45
CA PHE A 101 4.85 -3.61 12.68
C PHE A 101 3.94 -2.47 13.11
N LEU A 102 2.67 -2.47 12.70
CA LEU A 102 1.73 -1.41 13.04
C LEU A 102 1.42 -1.45 14.53
N SER A 103 1.52 -0.30 15.20
CA SER A 103 1.24 -0.18 16.64
C SER A 103 -0.17 -0.61 17.02
N SER A 104 -1.13 -0.53 16.09
CA SER A 104 -2.52 -0.93 16.26
C SER A 104 -2.76 -2.44 16.20
N THR A 105 -1.82 -3.23 15.66
CA THR A 105 -2.03 -4.68 15.42
C THR A 105 -0.94 -5.55 16.05
N ARG A 106 0.33 -5.11 16.04
CA ARG A 106 1.53 -5.90 16.40
C ARG A 106 1.58 -6.57 17.78
N SER A 107 0.62 -6.27 18.65
CA SER A 107 0.55 -6.79 20.01
C SER A 107 -0.88 -7.10 20.42
N ASP A 108 -1.81 -7.09 19.47
CA ASP A 108 -3.19 -7.46 19.69
C ASP A 108 -3.35 -8.95 19.32
N PRO A 109 -3.64 -9.81 20.31
CA PRO A 109 -3.66 -11.25 20.12
C PRO A 109 -4.73 -11.72 19.13
N VAL A 110 -5.76 -10.91 18.86
CA VAL A 110 -6.84 -11.28 17.94
C VAL A 110 -6.33 -11.30 16.49
N TYR A 111 -5.44 -10.39 16.11
CA TYR A 111 -4.86 -10.38 14.76
C TYR A 111 -3.83 -11.49 14.53
N HIS A 112 -3.29 -12.08 15.60
CA HIS A 112 -2.18 -13.04 15.55
C HIS A 112 -2.57 -14.44 16.04
N PHE A 113 -3.87 -14.71 16.27
CA PHE A 113 -4.33 -15.98 16.87
C PHE A 113 -3.65 -16.35 18.19
N ASP A 114 -3.20 -15.37 18.95
CA ASP A 114 -2.51 -15.58 20.21
C ASP A 114 -3.46 -15.68 21.40
N SER A 115 -2.91 -16.12 22.53
CA SER A 115 -3.54 -16.05 23.85
C SER A 115 -4.94 -16.68 23.92
N GLU A 116 -5.13 -17.76 23.15
CA GLU A 116 -6.37 -18.52 23.05
C GLU A 116 -7.59 -17.67 22.63
N ARG A 117 -7.38 -16.51 21.98
CA ARG A 117 -8.45 -15.64 21.45
C ARG A 117 -8.99 -16.13 20.09
N VAL A 118 -9.09 -17.45 19.93
CA VAL A 118 -9.39 -18.10 18.64
C VAL A 118 -10.75 -17.68 18.10
N ASP A 119 -11.79 -17.62 18.92
CA ASP A 119 -13.14 -17.23 18.45
C ASP A 119 -13.19 -15.79 17.95
N SER A 120 -12.57 -14.87 18.69
CA SER A 120 -12.45 -13.47 18.28
C SER A 120 -11.64 -13.33 16.99
N ALA A 121 -10.54 -14.10 16.86
CA ALA A 121 -9.68 -14.10 15.70
C ALA A 121 -10.39 -14.66 14.45
N MET A 122 -11.21 -15.71 14.60
CA MET A 122 -12.09 -16.20 13.53
C MET A 122 -13.14 -15.16 13.13
N GLY A 123 -13.74 -14.46 14.10
CA GLY A 123 -14.64 -13.35 13.82
C GLY A 123 -13.97 -12.26 12.99
N MET A 124 -12.74 -11.89 13.34
CA MET A 124 -11.93 -10.91 12.62
C MET A 124 -11.54 -11.37 11.20
N LEU A 125 -11.11 -12.63 11.03
CA LEU A 125 -10.83 -13.20 9.70
C LEU A 125 -12.04 -13.03 8.76
N ARG A 126 -13.22 -13.36 9.26
CA ARG A 126 -14.48 -13.27 8.50
C ARG A 126 -14.87 -11.82 8.22
N GLN A 127 -14.53 -10.87 9.10
CA GLN A 127 -14.69 -9.44 8.83
C GLN A 127 -13.78 -8.96 7.70
N PHE A 128 -12.50 -9.35 7.70
CA PHE A 128 -11.60 -9.01 6.59
C PHE A 128 -12.05 -9.62 5.26
N TRP A 129 -12.60 -10.83 5.29
CA TRP A 129 -13.21 -11.46 4.12
C TRP A 129 -14.39 -10.64 3.59
N ALA A 130 -15.34 -10.29 4.46
CA ALA A 130 -16.49 -9.48 4.09
C ALA A 130 -16.06 -8.10 3.53
N GLN A 131 -15.10 -7.45 4.17
CA GLN A 131 -14.55 -6.17 3.71
C GLN A 131 -13.86 -6.30 2.35
N THR A 132 -13.15 -7.40 2.10
CA THR A 132 -12.53 -7.69 0.80
C THR A 132 -13.61 -7.79 -0.28
N LEU A 133 -14.68 -8.57 -0.04
CA LEU A 133 -15.77 -8.72 -1.00
C LEU A 133 -16.50 -7.40 -1.28
N LEU A 134 -16.85 -6.64 -0.24
CA LEU A 134 -17.49 -5.34 -0.38
C LEU A 134 -16.62 -4.35 -1.17
N SER A 135 -15.31 -4.34 -0.90
CA SER A 135 -14.36 -3.50 -1.63
C SER A 135 -14.25 -3.89 -3.11
N VAL A 136 -14.25 -5.19 -3.44
CA VAL A 136 -14.26 -5.65 -4.84
C VAL A 136 -15.55 -5.22 -5.55
N GLN A 137 -16.70 -5.35 -4.89
CA GLN A 137 -18.00 -4.92 -5.44
C GLN A 137 -18.04 -3.41 -5.68
N ALA A 138 -17.47 -2.62 -4.76
CA ALA A 138 -17.31 -1.18 -4.90
C ALA A 138 -16.21 -0.76 -5.91
N LYS A 139 -15.53 -1.72 -6.55
CA LYS A 139 -14.36 -1.51 -7.44
C LYS A 139 -13.17 -0.81 -6.74
N GLU A 140 -13.12 -0.85 -5.41
CA GLU A 140 -12.04 -0.35 -4.57
C GLU A 140 -10.95 -1.41 -4.39
N TYR A 141 -10.27 -1.78 -5.48
CA TYR A 141 -9.34 -2.91 -5.46
C TYR A 141 -8.14 -2.73 -4.53
N GLN A 142 -7.70 -1.49 -4.27
CA GLN A 142 -6.63 -1.23 -3.29
C GLN A 142 -7.09 -1.57 -1.86
N SER A 143 -8.30 -1.14 -1.47
CA SER A 143 -8.92 -1.49 -0.20
C SER A 143 -9.09 -3.01 -0.08
N ALA A 144 -9.56 -3.66 -1.16
CA ALA A 144 -9.69 -5.12 -1.20
C ALA A 144 -8.35 -5.83 -0.97
N ARG A 145 -7.28 -5.41 -1.66
CA ARG A 145 -5.94 -5.98 -1.49
C ARG A 145 -5.37 -5.76 -0.10
N ARG A 146 -5.66 -4.60 0.51
CA ARG A 146 -5.27 -4.30 1.89
C ARG A 146 -5.94 -5.28 2.85
N SER A 147 -7.27 -5.37 2.85
CA SER A 147 -8.02 -6.30 3.71
C SER A 147 -7.63 -7.76 3.48
N LEU A 148 -7.40 -8.16 2.22
CA LEU A 148 -6.95 -9.51 1.89
C LEU A 148 -5.57 -9.84 2.49
N GLY A 149 -4.64 -8.88 2.49
CA GLY A 149 -3.34 -9.07 3.14
C GLY A 149 -3.45 -9.24 4.65
N GLN A 150 -4.33 -8.49 5.30
CA GLN A 150 -4.60 -8.62 6.74
C GLN A 150 -5.21 -9.99 7.07
N LEU A 151 -6.16 -10.45 6.25
CA LEU A 151 -6.73 -11.80 6.34
C LEU A 151 -5.65 -12.86 6.26
N PHE A 152 -4.79 -12.80 5.24
CA PHE A 152 -3.73 -13.81 5.06
C PHE A 152 -2.76 -13.87 6.21
N HIS A 153 -2.39 -12.72 6.78
CA HIS A 153 -1.50 -12.69 7.93
C HIS A 153 -2.08 -13.49 9.10
N SER A 154 -3.28 -13.11 9.56
CA SER A 154 -3.96 -13.80 10.66
C SER A 154 -4.23 -15.28 10.35
N LEU A 155 -4.57 -15.62 9.10
CA LEU A 155 -4.81 -17.00 8.69
C LEU A 155 -3.54 -17.85 8.77
N GLN A 156 -2.40 -17.27 8.41
CA GLN A 156 -1.09 -17.95 8.45
C GLN A 156 -0.62 -18.12 9.90
N ASP A 157 -0.81 -17.10 10.75
CA ASP A 157 -0.51 -17.13 12.19
C ASP A 157 -1.21 -18.25 12.93
N PHE A 158 -2.45 -18.59 12.56
CA PHE A 158 -3.14 -19.72 13.18
C PHE A 158 -2.29 -21.01 13.14
N TYR A 159 -1.64 -21.30 12.00
CA TYR A 159 -0.87 -22.54 11.84
C TYR A 159 0.50 -22.48 12.55
N SER A 160 1.10 -21.30 12.69
CA SER A 160 2.36 -21.13 13.38
C SER A 160 2.21 -20.98 14.91
N HIS A 161 1.12 -20.39 15.39
CA HIS A 161 0.93 -20.02 16.79
C HIS A 161 0.02 -20.97 17.58
N SER A 162 -0.76 -21.83 16.90
CA SER A 162 -1.59 -22.86 17.55
C SER A 162 -0.90 -24.22 17.69
N ASN A 163 -1.52 -25.16 18.40
CA ASN A 163 -1.11 -26.57 18.44
C ASN A 163 -1.66 -27.42 17.28
N TRP A 164 -2.18 -26.83 16.20
CA TRP A 164 -2.84 -27.57 15.10
C TRP A 164 -1.96 -28.69 14.52
N VAL A 165 -0.69 -28.37 14.24
CA VAL A 165 0.28 -29.34 13.71
C VAL A 165 0.64 -30.39 14.76
N GLU A 166 0.78 -29.99 16.02
CA GLU A 166 1.10 -30.86 17.15
C GLU A 166 -0.02 -31.85 17.51
N MET A 167 -1.28 -31.52 17.17
CA MET A 167 -2.40 -32.46 17.22
C MET A 167 -2.33 -33.56 16.14
N GLY A 168 -1.36 -33.47 15.23
CA GLY A 168 -1.21 -34.38 14.10
C GLY A 168 -2.12 -34.08 12.93
N GLN A 169 -2.76 -32.90 12.90
CA GLN A 169 -3.61 -32.49 11.80
C GLN A 169 -2.78 -32.26 10.53
N ARG A 170 -3.29 -32.76 9.40
CA ARG A 170 -2.61 -32.71 8.08
C ARG A 170 -3.43 -32.02 7.00
N SER A 171 -4.59 -31.49 7.37
CA SER A 171 -5.47 -30.71 6.51
C SER A 171 -5.74 -29.35 7.14
N ILE A 172 -6.18 -28.40 6.33
CA ILE A 172 -6.58 -27.08 6.80
C ILE A 172 -7.78 -27.16 7.75
N TYR A 173 -7.85 -26.23 8.70
CA TYR A 173 -8.98 -26.12 9.62
C TYR A 173 -10.10 -25.30 8.96
N LEU A 174 -11.03 -25.98 8.28
CA LEU A 174 -12.07 -25.33 7.47
C LEU A 174 -12.94 -24.36 8.28
N HIS A 175 -13.20 -24.67 9.57
CA HIS A 175 -14.02 -23.83 10.45
C HIS A 175 -13.52 -22.38 10.57
N LEU A 176 -12.22 -22.10 10.33
CA LEU A 176 -11.69 -20.73 10.34
C LEU A 176 -12.48 -19.81 9.40
N MET A 177 -12.79 -20.31 8.19
CA MET A 177 -13.50 -19.56 7.15
C MET A 177 -14.96 -20.00 6.97
N GLN A 178 -15.29 -21.24 7.36
CA GLN A 178 -16.60 -21.88 7.14
C GLN A 178 -17.27 -22.20 8.50
N PRO A 179 -18.06 -21.29 9.10
CA PRO A 179 -18.66 -21.48 10.42
C PRO A 179 -19.54 -22.71 10.58
N GLU A 180 -20.06 -23.25 9.49
CA GLU A 180 -20.84 -24.48 9.42
C GLU A 180 -20.03 -25.76 9.65
N GLU A 181 -18.71 -25.71 9.44
CA GLU A 181 -17.82 -26.85 9.64
C GLU A 181 -17.62 -27.14 11.14
N PRO A 182 -17.25 -28.37 11.55
CA PRO A 182 -17.07 -28.70 12.96
C PRO A 182 -15.96 -27.88 13.64
N ALA A 183 -16.27 -27.28 14.79
CA ALA A 183 -15.31 -26.55 15.60
C ALA A 183 -14.56 -27.47 16.58
N PHE A 184 -13.28 -27.19 16.80
CA PHE A 184 -12.50 -27.75 17.91
C PHE A 184 -12.64 -26.87 19.15
N PRO A 185 -12.88 -27.46 20.33
CA PRO A 185 -12.95 -26.71 21.58
C PRO A 185 -11.59 -26.09 21.93
N VAL A 186 -11.60 -24.84 22.39
CA VAL A 186 -10.40 -24.13 22.85
C VAL A 186 -10.19 -24.37 24.34
N ALA A 187 -8.94 -24.52 24.77
CA ALA A 187 -8.61 -24.73 26.18
C ALA A 187 -9.01 -23.51 27.02
N GLU A 188 -9.84 -23.73 28.04
CA GLU A 188 -10.28 -22.69 28.97
C GLU A 188 -9.09 -22.10 29.76
N GLU A 189 -9.23 -20.88 30.28
CA GLU A 189 -8.17 -20.14 30.99
C GLU A 189 -7.50 -20.96 32.11
N GLY A 190 -8.29 -21.72 32.88
CA GLY A 190 -7.79 -22.56 33.97
C GLY A 190 -7.25 -23.94 33.57
N THR A 191 -7.29 -24.29 32.27
CA THR A 191 -6.80 -25.58 31.76
C THR A 191 -5.32 -25.45 31.37
N PRO A 192 -4.38 -26.09 32.09
CA PRO A 192 -2.97 -26.07 31.71
C PRO A 192 -2.75 -26.68 30.32
N THR A 193 -1.84 -26.09 29.54
CA THR A 193 -1.55 -26.51 28.17
C THR A 193 -0.08 -26.83 27.92
N CYS A 194 0.84 -26.21 28.66
CA CYS A 194 2.29 -26.44 28.54
C CYS A 194 2.95 -26.86 29.86
N MET A 195 4.06 -27.57 29.70
CA MET A 195 5.11 -27.77 30.70
C MET A 195 6.28 -26.81 30.46
N GLU A 196 7.14 -26.67 31.46
CA GLU A 196 8.37 -25.89 31.39
C GLU A 196 9.34 -26.42 30.34
N CYS A 197 9.87 -25.52 29.51
CA CYS A 197 10.96 -25.77 28.58
C CYS A 197 12.09 -24.74 28.78
N PHE A 198 13.31 -25.23 28.98
CA PHE A 198 14.50 -24.40 29.23
C PHE A 198 15.48 -24.37 28.05
N SER A 199 15.18 -25.09 26.96
CA SER A 199 15.97 -25.13 25.73
C SER A 199 15.42 -24.13 24.72
N LEU A 200 16.26 -23.73 23.75
CA LEU A 200 15.81 -23.01 22.56
C LEU A 200 14.86 -23.87 21.70
N THR A 201 14.94 -25.20 21.81
CA THR A 201 14.02 -26.11 21.12
C THR A 201 13.14 -26.83 22.13
N CYS A 202 11.84 -26.55 22.10
CA CYS A 202 10.87 -27.06 23.06
C CYS A 202 10.12 -28.28 22.53
N ARG A 203 10.80 -29.43 22.45
CA ARG A 203 10.12 -30.67 22.06
C ARG A 203 9.21 -31.16 23.17
N ASN A 204 7.96 -31.48 22.82
CA ASN A 204 6.98 -32.13 23.69
C ASN A 204 6.69 -31.34 24.99
N ASN A 205 6.74 -30.01 24.94
CA ASN A 205 6.32 -29.17 26.07
C ASN A 205 4.78 -29.08 26.19
N LEU A 206 4.02 -29.35 25.13
CA LEU A 206 2.56 -29.47 25.22
C LEU A 206 2.15 -30.68 26.07
N LEU A 207 1.12 -30.50 26.91
CA LEU A 207 0.60 -31.58 27.73
C LEU A 207 -0.04 -32.70 26.88
N PRO A 208 0.04 -33.98 27.29
CA PRO A 208 -0.40 -35.11 26.47
C PRO A 208 -1.87 -35.08 26.01
N LYS A 209 -2.74 -34.36 26.73
CA LYS A 209 -4.16 -34.18 26.34
C LYS A 209 -4.32 -33.34 25.07
N LEU A 210 -3.31 -32.53 24.72
CA LEU A 210 -3.34 -31.62 23.57
C LEU A 210 -2.70 -32.20 22.31
N THR A 211 -2.10 -33.39 22.38
CA THR A 211 -1.32 -33.98 21.29
C THR A 211 -1.79 -35.38 20.90
N LYS A 212 -2.65 -36.04 21.70
CA LYS A 212 -3.13 -37.40 21.41
C LYS A 212 -4.40 -37.41 20.57
N THR A 213 -4.45 -38.35 19.63
CA THR A 213 -5.48 -38.56 18.58
C THR A 213 -6.77 -39.22 19.05
N ARG A 214 -7.07 -39.28 20.36
CA ARG A 214 -8.40 -39.75 20.80
C ARG A 214 -9.37 -38.57 20.66
N GLN A 215 -10.30 -38.69 19.70
CA GLN A 215 -11.23 -37.65 19.24
C GLN A 215 -12.03 -36.97 20.36
N ASP A 216 -12.23 -37.62 21.51
CA ASP A 216 -13.13 -37.13 22.55
C ASP A 216 -12.53 -36.06 23.48
N SER A 217 -11.26 -35.63 23.29
CA SER A 217 -10.63 -34.65 24.19
C SER A 217 -9.53 -33.77 23.58
N GLN A 218 -9.52 -33.54 22.26
CA GLN A 218 -8.54 -32.63 21.65
C GLN A 218 -8.95 -31.18 21.86
N LEU A 219 -8.11 -30.41 22.54
CA LEU A 219 -8.30 -28.98 22.75
C LEU A 219 -7.31 -28.17 21.90
N LEU A 220 -7.79 -27.07 21.33
CA LEU A 220 -6.94 -26.04 20.74
C LEU A 220 -6.31 -25.20 21.85
N THR A 221 -5.01 -24.91 21.70
CA THR A 221 -4.30 -23.89 22.47
C THR A 221 -3.47 -23.05 21.52
N THR A 222 -3.24 -21.79 21.86
CA THR A 222 -2.28 -20.94 21.16
C THR A 222 -1.30 -20.32 22.13
N GLY A 223 -0.20 -19.76 21.61
CA GLY A 223 0.82 -19.12 22.42
C GLY A 223 0.34 -17.79 23.00
N TYR A 224 0.58 -17.54 24.28
CA TYR A 224 0.41 -16.22 24.86
C TYR A 224 1.61 -15.34 24.49
N PHE A 225 1.37 -14.13 23.99
CA PHE A 225 2.43 -13.23 23.53
C PHE A 225 2.49 -11.96 24.38
N SER A 226 3.71 -11.49 24.65
CA SER A 226 3.94 -10.23 25.36
C SER A 226 3.32 -10.24 26.78
N THR A 227 2.59 -9.19 27.15
CA THR A 227 2.10 -8.94 28.51
C THR A 227 0.59 -8.83 28.61
N PHE A 228 -0.13 -8.79 27.48
CA PHE A 228 -1.58 -8.66 27.46
C PHE A 228 -2.22 -9.57 26.41
N PRO A 229 -3.23 -10.39 26.78
CA PRO A 229 -3.65 -10.66 28.16
C PRO A 229 -2.52 -11.30 28.98
N PRO A 230 -2.53 -11.15 30.33
CA PRO A 230 -1.53 -11.79 31.17
C PRO A 230 -1.60 -13.30 30.98
N LYS A 231 -0.43 -13.94 30.81
CA LYS A 231 -0.35 -15.39 30.63
C LYS A 231 -0.78 -16.14 31.90
N PRO A 232 -1.86 -16.95 31.86
CA PRO A 232 -2.26 -17.78 33.00
C PRO A 232 -1.24 -18.88 33.32
N GLU A 233 -1.30 -19.40 34.55
CA GLU A 233 -0.41 -20.46 34.99
C GLU A 233 -0.59 -21.74 34.16
N GLY A 234 0.51 -22.34 33.73
CA GLY A 234 0.49 -23.57 32.92
C GLY A 234 0.15 -23.35 31.45
N LYS A 235 -0.08 -22.12 30.99
CA LYS A 235 -0.32 -21.82 29.56
C LYS A 235 0.97 -21.67 28.78
N CYS A 236 0.94 -22.12 27.53
CA CYS A 236 2.04 -21.96 26.60
C CYS A 236 2.29 -20.49 26.27
N SER A 237 3.56 -20.10 26.27
CA SER A 237 3.99 -18.86 25.62
C SER A 237 4.01 -19.02 24.10
N HIS A 238 3.94 -17.90 23.38
CA HIS A 238 4.33 -17.84 21.98
C HIS A 238 5.82 -18.21 21.86
N GLY A 239 6.67 -17.57 22.65
CA GLY A 239 8.10 -17.81 22.74
C GLY A 239 8.92 -17.03 21.71
N GLY A 240 10.20 -17.37 21.60
CA GLY A 240 11.18 -16.62 20.80
C GLY A 240 11.89 -15.52 21.60
N ILE A 241 12.89 -14.86 21.02
CA ILE A 241 13.65 -13.80 21.73
C ILE A 241 12.88 -12.50 21.94
N LEU A 242 11.80 -12.29 21.20
CA LEU A 242 11.00 -11.06 21.25
C LEU A 242 9.78 -11.17 22.18
N ASP A 243 9.48 -12.36 22.70
CA ASP A 243 8.34 -12.60 23.59
C ASP A 243 8.79 -12.60 25.06
N SER A 244 8.33 -11.61 25.84
CA SER A 244 8.60 -11.54 27.28
C SER A 244 7.86 -12.62 28.08
N SER A 245 6.73 -13.14 27.57
CA SER A 245 5.92 -14.15 28.26
C SER A 245 6.70 -15.46 28.46
N ARG A 246 7.70 -15.72 27.60
CA ARG A 246 8.54 -16.93 27.60
C ARG A 246 9.23 -17.24 28.92
N TYR A 247 9.37 -16.23 29.79
CA TYR A 247 10.00 -16.34 31.10
C TYR A 247 9.01 -16.56 32.24
N MET A 248 7.71 -16.47 31.98
CA MET A 248 6.63 -16.74 32.94
C MET A 248 6.31 -18.24 32.93
N GLY A 249 5.76 -18.78 34.02
CA GLY A 249 5.58 -20.22 34.26
C GLY A 249 5.00 -21.00 33.07
N ALA A 250 5.41 -22.27 32.92
CA ALA A 250 5.44 -22.97 31.64
C ALA A 250 6.29 -22.21 30.59
N LYS A 251 7.58 -22.02 30.91
CA LYS A 251 8.55 -21.29 30.09
C LYS A 251 8.80 -21.96 28.74
N GLY A 252 9.35 -21.17 27.81
CA GLY A 252 9.62 -21.58 26.44
C GLY A 252 8.58 -21.01 25.49
N GLY A 253 7.96 -21.85 24.67
CA GLY A 253 6.83 -21.47 23.83
C GLY A 253 6.53 -22.52 22.77
N ILE A 254 5.58 -22.20 21.89
CA ILE A 254 5.09 -23.14 20.87
C ILE A 254 5.09 -22.58 19.44
N ASN A 255 5.57 -21.36 19.20
CA ASN A 255 5.53 -20.78 17.86
C ASN A 255 6.45 -21.52 16.86
N LYS A 256 6.05 -21.43 15.60
CA LYS A 256 6.66 -22.11 14.44
C LYS A 256 6.97 -21.13 13.31
N ASP A 257 7.20 -19.86 13.62
CA ASP A 257 7.29 -18.76 12.65
C ASP A 257 8.49 -18.88 11.70
N SER A 258 9.55 -19.55 12.16
CA SER A 258 10.79 -19.75 11.42
C SER A 258 11.42 -21.11 11.68
N THR A 259 12.35 -21.50 10.81
CA THR A 259 13.24 -22.66 11.02
C THR A 259 14.34 -22.38 12.06
N SER A 260 14.39 -21.17 12.64
CA SER A 260 15.42 -20.79 13.60
C SER A 260 15.02 -21.13 15.03
N PRO A 261 15.79 -21.95 15.77
CA PRO A 261 15.50 -22.25 17.18
C PRO A 261 15.58 -21.02 18.10
N VAL A 262 16.19 -19.93 17.63
CA VAL A 262 16.29 -18.69 18.42
C VAL A 262 14.94 -17.95 18.44
N PHE A 263 14.23 -17.97 17.32
CA PHE A 263 12.96 -17.25 17.16
C PHE A 263 11.75 -18.15 17.40
N SER A 264 11.89 -19.45 17.09
CA SER A 264 10.79 -20.39 17.14
C SER A 264 11.14 -21.61 17.98
N PRO A 265 10.56 -21.74 19.19
CA PRO A 265 10.76 -22.91 20.03
C PRO A 265 10.39 -24.24 19.34
N HIS A 266 9.40 -24.20 18.44
CA HIS A 266 8.93 -25.34 17.65
C HIS A 266 9.37 -25.25 16.17
N HIS A 267 10.53 -24.65 15.89
CA HIS A 267 11.08 -24.49 14.54
C HIS A 267 11.05 -25.75 13.66
N TYR A 268 11.16 -26.93 14.28
CA TYR A 268 11.14 -28.23 13.59
C TYR A 268 9.77 -28.61 13.01
N LEU A 269 8.72 -27.83 13.27
CA LEU A 269 7.37 -27.96 12.68
C LEU A 269 7.04 -26.80 11.72
N HIS A 270 7.99 -25.89 11.47
CA HIS A 270 7.77 -24.71 10.63
C HIS A 270 7.31 -25.11 9.23
N VAL A 271 7.92 -26.13 8.63
CA VAL A 271 7.61 -26.55 7.25
C VAL A 271 6.19 -27.09 7.15
N GLU A 272 5.77 -27.92 8.12
CA GLU A 272 4.42 -28.46 8.19
C GLU A 272 3.39 -27.33 8.40
N ALA A 273 3.66 -26.41 9.33
CA ALA A 273 2.80 -25.25 9.57
C ALA A 273 2.67 -24.36 8.32
N ALA A 274 3.80 -24.03 7.69
CA ALA A 274 3.84 -23.22 6.47
C ALA A 274 3.13 -23.90 5.28
N THR A 275 3.17 -25.23 5.21
CA THR A 275 2.46 -26.00 4.18
C THR A 275 0.95 -25.85 4.33
N LEU A 276 0.42 -26.03 5.55
CA LEU A 276 -1.01 -25.85 5.83
C LEU A 276 -1.45 -24.39 5.66
N ALA A 277 -0.62 -23.44 6.09
CA ALA A 277 -0.85 -22.01 5.88
C ALA A 277 -0.91 -21.66 4.39
N THR A 278 -0.06 -22.28 3.56
CA THR A 278 -0.08 -22.13 2.10
C THR A 278 -1.36 -22.71 1.50
N GLU A 279 -1.77 -23.91 1.91
CA GLU A 279 -3.01 -24.54 1.45
C GLU A 279 -4.25 -23.72 1.82
N ALA A 280 -4.30 -23.19 3.04
CA ALA A 280 -5.38 -22.32 3.50
C ALA A 280 -5.43 -21.01 2.69
N THR A 281 -4.27 -20.38 2.46
CA THR A 281 -4.16 -19.15 1.66
C THR A 281 -4.61 -19.38 0.21
N LEU A 282 -4.22 -20.51 -0.40
CA LEU A 282 -4.68 -20.92 -1.74
C LEU A 282 -6.19 -21.12 -1.79
N THR A 283 -6.76 -21.75 -0.75
CA THR A 283 -8.21 -22.00 -0.66
C THR A 283 -8.99 -20.68 -0.61
N VAL A 284 -8.60 -19.74 0.25
CA VAL A 284 -9.23 -18.41 0.33
C VAL A 284 -9.15 -17.66 -1.00
N LEU A 285 -8.02 -17.74 -1.73
CA LEU A 285 -7.90 -17.11 -3.04
C LEU A 285 -8.81 -17.73 -4.11
N ARG A 286 -8.96 -19.05 -4.08
CA ARG A 286 -9.88 -19.77 -4.98
C ARG A 286 -11.33 -19.41 -4.66
N ASP A 287 -11.70 -19.42 -3.40
CA ASP A 287 -13.03 -18.99 -2.94
C ASP A 287 -13.31 -17.54 -3.37
N LEU A 288 -12.31 -16.67 -3.26
CA LEU A 288 -12.44 -15.27 -3.66
C LEU A 288 -12.69 -15.16 -5.15
N ARG A 289 -11.86 -15.84 -5.97
CA ARG A 289 -12.01 -15.92 -7.43
C ARG A 289 -13.39 -16.43 -7.81
N ASP A 290 -13.85 -17.50 -7.19
CA ASP A 290 -15.12 -18.15 -7.51
C ASP A 290 -16.31 -17.25 -7.10
N THR A 291 -16.17 -16.49 -6.02
CA THR A 291 -17.17 -15.53 -5.53
C THR A 291 -17.28 -14.28 -6.40
N VAL A 292 -16.14 -13.67 -6.81
CA VAL A 292 -16.13 -12.40 -7.54
C VAL A 292 -16.09 -12.56 -9.06
N GLY A 293 -15.81 -13.77 -9.54
CA GLY A 293 -15.62 -14.12 -10.94
C GLY A 293 -14.22 -13.79 -11.48
N HIS A 294 -13.79 -14.54 -12.49
CA HIS A 294 -12.43 -14.47 -13.06
C HIS A 294 -12.04 -13.06 -13.51
N LYS A 295 -12.96 -12.34 -14.16
CA LYS A 295 -12.69 -10.98 -14.67
C LYS A 295 -12.40 -10.00 -13.53
N SER A 296 -13.20 -10.02 -12.46
CA SER A 296 -13.01 -9.14 -11.30
C SER A 296 -11.77 -9.52 -10.50
N PHE A 297 -11.50 -10.83 -10.37
CA PHE A 297 -10.33 -11.36 -9.69
C PHE A 297 -9.02 -10.94 -10.37
N LEU A 298 -8.96 -11.00 -11.70
CA LEU A 298 -7.78 -10.62 -12.49
C LEU A 298 -7.66 -9.11 -12.72
N ARG A 299 -8.65 -8.30 -12.32
CA ARG A 299 -8.69 -6.88 -12.64
C ARG A 299 -7.66 -6.12 -11.80
N SER A 300 -6.60 -5.66 -12.45
CA SER A 300 -5.75 -4.60 -11.91
C SER A 300 -6.49 -3.27 -11.97
N GLN A 301 -6.30 -2.42 -10.96
CA GLN A 301 -6.87 -1.08 -10.96
C GLN A 301 -6.25 -0.27 -12.11
N VAL A 302 -7.08 0.18 -13.05
CA VAL A 302 -6.65 0.98 -14.21
C VAL A 302 -6.68 2.45 -13.80
N PRO A 303 -5.60 3.21 -14.01
CA PRO A 303 -5.58 4.66 -13.77
C PRO A 303 -6.69 5.38 -14.54
N ALA A 304 -7.28 6.40 -13.94
CA ALA A 304 -8.16 7.33 -14.65
C ALA A 304 -7.36 8.49 -15.24
N LEU A 305 -7.95 9.11 -16.27
CA LEU A 305 -7.51 10.40 -16.79
C LEU A 305 -8.46 11.48 -16.27
N VAL A 306 -7.95 12.39 -15.47
CA VAL A 306 -8.76 13.31 -14.68
C VAL A 306 -8.45 14.75 -15.07
N PHE A 307 -9.50 15.55 -15.26
CA PHE A 307 -9.43 16.95 -15.64
C PHE A 307 -10.13 17.81 -14.60
N VAL A 308 -9.41 18.78 -14.05
CA VAL A 308 -9.94 19.78 -13.11
C VAL A 308 -9.91 21.12 -13.84
N MET A 309 -11.09 21.68 -14.09
CA MET A 309 -11.26 22.81 -15.01
C MET A 309 -11.82 24.01 -14.27
N ASP A 310 -11.04 25.08 -14.23
CA ASP A 310 -11.51 26.38 -13.82
C ASP A 310 -12.52 26.91 -14.85
N THR A 311 -13.67 27.35 -14.35
CA THR A 311 -14.82 27.84 -15.12
C THR A 311 -15.18 29.28 -14.78
N THR A 312 -14.27 30.03 -14.15
CA THR A 312 -14.48 31.47 -13.95
C THR A 312 -14.45 32.24 -15.26
N GLY A 313 -15.02 33.45 -15.23
CA GLY A 313 -15.11 34.31 -16.41
C GLY A 313 -13.76 34.76 -16.96
N SER A 314 -12.69 34.76 -16.15
CA SER A 314 -11.33 35.07 -16.62
C SER A 314 -10.78 33.98 -17.54
N MET A 315 -11.19 32.73 -17.33
CA MET A 315 -10.86 31.59 -18.19
C MET A 315 -11.65 31.54 -19.51
N PHE A 316 -12.44 32.56 -19.87
CA PHE A 316 -13.31 32.52 -21.04
C PHE A 316 -12.56 32.37 -22.37
N GLU A 317 -11.42 33.05 -22.55
CA GLU A 317 -10.61 32.91 -23.76
C GLU A 317 -9.80 31.60 -23.75
N GLU A 318 -9.50 31.09 -22.56
CA GLU A 318 -8.58 30.00 -22.27
C GLU A 318 -9.29 28.64 -22.25
N ILE A 319 -10.56 28.58 -21.89
CA ILE A 319 -11.32 27.33 -21.72
C ILE A 319 -11.41 26.55 -23.04
N THR A 320 -11.50 27.26 -24.17
CA THR A 320 -11.49 26.63 -25.50
C THR A 320 -10.15 25.95 -25.78
N ALA A 321 -9.04 26.55 -25.39
CA ALA A 321 -7.74 25.95 -25.55
C ALA A 321 -7.47 24.84 -24.53
N ALA A 322 -7.97 24.98 -23.30
CA ALA A 322 -7.94 23.92 -22.30
C ALA A 322 -8.71 22.67 -22.78
N ARG A 323 -9.88 22.85 -23.43
CA ARG A 323 -10.62 21.76 -24.11
C ARG A 323 -9.81 21.08 -25.19
N LEU A 324 -9.22 21.84 -26.12
CA LEU A 324 -8.40 21.28 -27.20
C LEU A 324 -7.21 20.49 -26.66
N ARG A 325 -6.62 20.93 -25.54
CA ARG A 325 -5.56 20.19 -24.84
C ARG A 325 -6.08 18.91 -24.21
N ALA A 326 -7.21 18.95 -23.51
CA ALA A 326 -7.81 17.74 -22.95
C ALA A 326 -8.08 16.71 -24.04
N TYR A 327 -8.64 17.14 -25.18
CA TYR A 327 -8.86 16.29 -26.34
C TYR A 327 -7.57 15.66 -26.88
N SER A 328 -6.49 16.44 -27.02
CA SER A 328 -5.21 15.91 -27.53
C SER A 328 -4.54 14.92 -26.57
N ILE A 329 -4.72 15.09 -25.26
CA ILE A 329 -4.27 14.13 -24.25
C ILE A 329 -5.08 12.83 -24.39
N ILE A 330 -6.41 12.91 -24.51
CA ILE A 330 -7.29 11.75 -24.66
C ILE A 330 -6.97 10.96 -25.93
N GLN A 331 -6.88 11.62 -27.08
CA GLN A 331 -6.58 10.97 -28.37
C GLN A 331 -5.25 10.22 -28.36
N ARG A 332 -4.21 10.78 -27.72
CA ARG A 332 -2.90 10.12 -27.63
C ARG A 332 -2.93 8.90 -26.71
N ARG A 333 -3.79 8.89 -25.71
CA ARG A 333 -3.97 7.76 -24.79
C ARG A 333 -4.88 6.67 -25.35
N ALA A 334 -5.79 7.01 -26.25
CA ALA A 334 -6.68 6.05 -26.93
C ALA A 334 -5.90 4.97 -27.72
N ASN A 335 -4.69 5.28 -28.18
CA ASN A 335 -3.83 4.35 -28.93
C ASN A 335 -2.75 3.67 -28.06
N SER A 336 -2.80 3.83 -26.74
CA SER A 336 -1.86 3.19 -25.81
C SER A 336 -2.43 1.88 -25.25
N PRO A 337 -1.63 0.81 -25.10
CA PRO A 337 -2.06 -0.43 -24.43
C PRO A 337 -2.41 -0.24 -22.93
N ALA A 338 -2.17 0.95 -22.38
CA ALA A 338 -2.62 1.38 -21.06
C ALA A 338 -3.69 2.49 -21.18
N GLN A 339 -4.70 2.26 -22.02
CA GLN A 339 -5.83 3.18 -22.18
C GLN A 339 -6.50 3.37 -20.80
N PRO A 340 -6.70 4.61 -20.34
CA PRO A 340 -7.46 4.86 -19.12
C PRO A 340 -8.87 4.30 -19.33
N SER A 341 -9.34 3.50 -18.38
CA SER A 341 -10.69 2.92 -18.49
C SER A 341 -11.79 3.93 -18.20
N THR A 342 -11.44 5.03 -17.54
CA THR A 342 -12.37 5.98 -16.95
C THR A 342 -11.82 7.40 -17.05
N PHE A 343 -12.68 8.33 -17.43
CA PHE A 343 -12.41 9.76 -17.50
C PHE A 343 -13.21 10.49 -16.42
N ILE A 344 -12.58 11.45 -15.75
CA ILE A 344 -13.22 12.24 -14.68
C ILE A 344 -13.04 13.72 -14.98
N LEU A 345 -14.13 14.49 -14.92
CA LEU A 345 -14.12 15.95 -15.06
C LEU A 345 -14.67 16.59 -13.77
N VAL A 346 -13.91 17.54 -13.22
CA VAL A 346 -14.31 18.35 -12.06
C VAL A 346 -14.20 19.83 -12.44
N PRO A 347 -15.29 20.49 -12.84
CA PRO A 347 -15.30 21.93 -12.99
C PRO A 347 -15.28 22.61 -11.61
N PHE A 348 -14.73 23.81 -11.53
CA PHE A 348 -14.82 24.64 -10.33
C PHE A 348 -14.86 26.13 -10.70
N HIS A 349 -15.45 26.93 -9.82
CA HIS A 349 -15.41 28.39 -9.85
C HIS A 349 -15.86 28.89 -8.47
N ASP A 350 -15.43 30.05 -8.01
CA ASP A 350 -15.88 30.50 -6.69
C ASP A 350 -17.38 30.84 -6.63
N PRO A 351 -18.13 30.37 -5.59
CA PRO A 351 -17.72 29.51 -4.46
C PRO A 351 -18.02 28.00 -4.65
N ALA A 352 -18.40 27.55 -5.85
CA ALA A 352 -18.86 26.20 -6.13
C ALA A 352 -17.76 25.28 -6.71
N VAL A 353 -17.76 24.01 -6.27
CA VAL A 353 -16.86 22.98 -6.79
C VAL A 353 -17.70 21.80 -7.27
N GLY A 354 -17.42 21.32 -8.48
CA GLY A 354 -18.18 20.26 -9.14
C GLY A 354 -19.38 20.78 -9.95
N PRO A 355 -20.29 19.88 -10.36
CA PRO A 355 -20.37 18.45 -10.02
C PRO A 355 -19.27 17.60 -10.68
N VAL A 356 -19.00 16.42 -10.12
CA VAL A 356 -18.08 15.44 -10.73
C VAL A 356 -18.79 14.69 -11.86
N TYR A 357 -18.19 14.67 -13.04
CA TYR A 357 -18.63 13.84 -14.17
C TYR A 357 -17.65 12.67 -14.33
N GLU A 358 -18.15 11.45 -14.33
CA GLU A 358 -17.35 10.22 -14.49
C GLU A 358 -17.95 9.38 -15.61
N THR A 359 -17.12 8.95 -16.56
CA THR A 359 -17.56 8.11 -17.69
C THR A 359 -16.42 7.28 -18.25
N ASP A 360 -16.73 6.07 -18.73
CA ASP A 360 -15.80 5.21 -19.47
C ASP A 360 -15.84 5.50 -20.99
N ASP A 361 -16.76 6.36 -21.43
CA ASP A 361 -16.98 6.72 -22.84
C ASP A 361 -16.31 8.08 -23.16
N PRO A 362 -15.28 8.11 -24.04
CA PRO A 362 -14.58 9.33 -24.39
C PRO A 362 -15.48 10.36 -25.09
N ASP A 363 -16.51 9.93 -25.83
CA ASP A 363 -17.40 10.85 -26.54
C ASP A 363 -18.34 11.56 -25.54
N GLN A 364 -18.87 10.83 -24.55
CA GLN A 364 -19.62 11.42 -23.45
C GLN A 364 -18.74 12.36 -22.60
N PHE A 365 -17.49 11.99 -22.36
CA PHE A 365 -16.55 12.87 -21.67
C PHE A 365 -16.36 14.19 -22.42
N MET A 366 -16.19 14.12 -23.75
CA MET A 366 -16.05 15.31 -24.57
C MET A 366 -17.32 16.17 -24.59
N GLN A 367 -18.50 15.57 -24.56
CA GLN A 367 -19.76 16.32 -24.41
C GLN A 367 -19.80 17.09 -23.08
N HIS A 368 -19.37 16.48 -21.97
CA HIS A 368 -19.27 17.18 -20.68
C HIS A 368 -18.28 18.36 -20.75
N MET A 369 -17.14 18.19 -21.42
CA MET A 369 -16.16 19.25 -21.64
C MET A 369 -16.70 20.40 -22.49
N GLU A 370 -17.42 20.10 -23.58
CA GLU A 370 -18.02 21.09 -24.49
C GLU A 370 -19.13 21.90 -23.82
N ASN A 371 -19.83 21.31 -22.85
CA ASN A 371 -20.90 21.96 -22.10
C ASN A 371 -20.40 22.89 -20.98
N LEU A 372 -19.09 22.94 -20.69
CA LEU A 372 -18.57 23.89 -19.71
C LEU A 372 -18.84 25.34 -20.15
N ILE A 373 -19.18 26.20 -19.20
CA ILE A 373 -19.42 27.62 -19.50
C ILE A 373 -18.57 28.43 -18.53
N ALA A 374 -17.61 29.17 -19.08
CA ALA A 374 -16.75 30.09 -18.34
C ALA A 374 -17.53 31.38 -18.05
N LEU A 375 -18.35 31.37 -16.99
CA LEU A 375 -19.18 32.50 -16.58
C LEU A 375 -19.21 32.60 -15.05
N GLY A 376 -19.15 33.84 -14.56
CA GLY A 376 -19.15 34.09 -13.12
C GLY A 376 -17.75 34.03 -12.54
N GLY A 377 -17.65 33.64 -11.27
CA GLY A 377 -16.43 33.76 -10.47
C GLY A 377 -16.40 35.04 -9.64
N GLY A 378 -15.69 34.96 -8.51
CA GLY A 378 -15.47 36.07 -7.60
C GLY A 378 -14.22 36.86 -7.97
N ASP A 379 -13.48 37.28 -6.95
CA ASP A 379 -12.10 37.75 -7.05
C ASP A 379 -11.12 36.57 -6.98
N GLU A 380 -9.96 36.70 -7.63
CA GLU A 380 -8.82 35.84 -7.30
C GLU A 380 -8.45 36.08 -5.82
N PRO A 381 -8.22 35.04 -4.99
CA PRO A 381 -7.97 33.61 -5.32
C PRO A 381 -9.21 32.70 -5.42
N GLU A 382 -9.06 31.46 -5.92
CA GLU A 382 -10.14 30.48 -6.21
C GLU A 382 -10.06 29.13 -5.45
N MET A 383 -11.16 28.37 -5.38
CA MET A 383 -11.31 27.08 -4.68
C MET A 383 -10.65 25.86 -5.38
N CYS A 384 -9.45 26.05 -5.92
CA CYS A 384 -8.73 25.04 -6.71
C CYS A 384 -8.34 23.79 -5.91
N LEU A 385 -7.84 23.92 -4.67
CA LEU A 385 -7.40 22.74 -3.90
C LEU A 385 -8.58 21.86 -3.47
N SER A 386 -9.75 22.43 -3.27
CA SER A 386 -11.01 21.71 -3.05
C SER A 386 -11.39 20.90 -4.28
N ALA A 387 -11.24 21.46 -5.48
CA ALA A 387 -11.49 20.76 -6.73
C ALA A 387 -10.49 19.61 -6.96
N VAL A 388 -9.20 19.82 -6.65
CA VAL A 388 -8.18 18.77 -6.70
C VAL A 388 -8.45 17.68 -5.66
N LEU A 389 -8.87 18.04 -4.44
CA LEU A 389 -9.23 17.07 -3.40
C LEU A 389 -10.42 16.21 -3.84
N LEU A 390 -11.44 16.83 -4.43
CA LEU A 390 -12.60 16.13 -4.97
C LEU A 390 -12.18 15.18 -6.11
N ALA A 391 -11.36 15.67 -7.05
CA ALA A 391 -10.82 14.85 -8.13
C ALA A 391 -10.02 13.65 -7.61
N LEU A 392 -9.13 13.86 -6.63
CA LEU A 392 -8.36 12.80 -6.00
C LEU A 392 -9.28 11.78 -5.32
N THR A 393 -10.33 12.22 -4.64
CA THR A 393 -11.29 11.35 -3.95
C THR A 393 -11.96 10.38 -4.92
N HIS A 394 -12.42 10.88 -6.07
CA HIS A 394 -13.07 10.07 -7.11
C HIS A 394 -12.09 9.30 -8.01
N SER A 395 -10.82 9.71 -8.07
CA SER A 395 -9.83 9.04 -8.91
C SER A 395 -9.33 7.70 -8.31
N PRO A 396 -9.15 6.65 -9.13
CA PRO A 396 -8.34 5.50 -8.76
C PRO A 396 -6.88 5.90 -8.47
N PRO A 397 -6.11 5.12 -7.69
CA PRO A 397 -4.66 5.27 -7.59
C PRO A 397 -3.97 5.25 -8.96
N LEU A 398 -2.80 5.89 -9.02
CA LEU A 398 -1.95 6.07 -10.19
C LEU A 398 -2.58 6.94 -11.29
N SER A 399 -3.72 7.58 -11.03
CA SER A 399 -4.37 8.47 -11.99
C SER A 399 -3.52 9.70 -12.30
N GLU A 400 -3.69 10.21 -13.52
CA GLU A 400 -3.10 11.48 -13.95
C GLU A 400 -4.18 12.56 -13.85
N ILE A 401 -3.90 13.61 -13.08
CA ILE A 401 -4.79 14.73 -12.84
C ILE A 401 -4.21 15.98 -13.51
N PHE A 402 -4.95 16.56 -14.45
CA PHE A 402 -4.60 17.79 -15.15
C PHE A 402 -5.49 18.93 -14.64
N VAL A 403 -4.87 19.95 -14.04
CA VAL A 403 -5.56 21.10 -13.47
C VAL A 403 -5.33 22.32 -14.37
N PHE A 404 -6.40 22.95 -14.82
CA PHE A 404 -6.37 24.15 -15.66
C PHE A 404 -6.98 25.32 -14.89
N THR A 405 -6.19 26.38 -14.68
CA THR A 405 -6.62 27.60 -13.96
C THR A 405 -5.68 28.76 -14.26
N ASP A 406 -6.14 29.99 -14.10
CA ASP A 406 -5.34 31.22 -14.14
C ASP A 406 -5.17 31.88 -12.75
N ALA A 407 -5.78 31.29 -11.71
CA ALA A 407 -5.91 31.83 -10.37
C ALA A 407 -5.13 31.05 -9.29
N SER A 408 -4.66 31.77 -8.27
CA SER A 408 -4.06 31.18 -7.06
C SER A 408 -5.12 30.57 -6.13
N PRO A 409 -4.77 29.62 -5.24
CA PRO A 409 -5.76 28.90 -4.44
C PRO A 409 -6.19 29.66 -3.18
N LYS A 410 -7.49 29.88 -3.00
CA LYS A 410 -8.14 30.49 -1.81
C LYS A 410 -8.12 29.56 -0.62
N ASP A 411 -8.09 28.26 -0.88
CA ASP A 411 -8.21 27.16 0.06
C ASP A 411 -6.87 26.51 0.41
N ALA A 412 -5.82 27.32 0.52
CA ALA A 412 -4.45 26.89 0.87
C ALA A 412 -4.34 25.96 2.09
N HIS A 413 -5.26 26.07 3.05
CA HIS A 413 -5.32 25.20 4.24
C HIS A 413 -5.55 23.71 3.91
N LEU A 414 -6.07 23.38 2.72
CA LEU A 414 -6.26 22.01 2.25
C LEU A 414 -5.00 21.36 1.68
N PHE A 415 -3.90 22.10 1.55
CA PHE A 415 -2.68 21.62 0.90
C PHE A 415 -2.16 20.31 1.47
N ASP A 416 -2.10 20.17 2.80
CA ASP A 416 -1.58 18.95 3.43
C ASP A 416 -2.50 17.74 3.21
N ALA A 417 -3.82 17.95 3.19
CA ALA A 417 -4.79 16.90 2.89
C ALA A 417 -4.69 16.44 1.43
N VAL A 418 -4.62 17.40 0.50
CA VAL A 418 -4.42 17.12 -0.93
C VAL A 418 -3.10 16.39 -1.18
N LYS A 419 -2.01 16.86 -0.55
CA LYS A 419 -0.69 16.23 -0.63
C LYS A 419 -0.71 14.80 -0.10
N ALA A 420 -1.29 14.57 1.08
CA ALA A 420 -1.37 13.24 1.67
C ALA A 420 -2.13 12.27 0.76
N LEU A 421 -3.28 12.69 0.24
CA LEU A 421 -4.10 11.85 -0.63
C LEU A 421 -3.44 11.59 -1.99
N ALA A 422 -2.80 12.61 -2.59
CA ALA A 422 -2.06 12.45 -3.85
C ALA A 422 -0.90 11.45 -3.71
N LEU A 423 -0.16 11.51 -2.60
CA LEU A 423 0.93 10.57 -2.31
C LEU A 423 0.42 9.17 -1.98
N GLU A 424 -0.66 9.04 -1.21
CA GLU A 424 -1.28 7.75 -0.89
C GLU A 424 -1.78 7.05 -2.16
N LYS A 425 -2.49 7.79 -3.02
CA LYS A 425 -2.98 7.29 -4.30
C LYS A 425 -1.89 7.25 -5.37
N GLN A 426 -0.67 7.73 -5.10
CA GLN A 426 0.40 7.84 -6.10
C GLN A 426 -0.07 8.51 -7.40
N SER A 427 -0.99 9.47 -7.30
CA SER A 427 -1.59 10.15 -8.45
C SER A 427 -0.73 11.35 -8.82
N LYS A 428 -0.46 11.53 -10.12
CA LYS A 428 0.36 12.64 -10.62
C LYS A 428 -0.53 13.85 -10.84
N VAL A 429 -0.23 14.98 -10.18
CA VAL A 429 -0.99 16.23 -10.35
C VAL A 429 -0.17 17.21 -11.21
N THR A 430 -0.69 17.55 -12.37
CA THR A 430 -0.06 18.48 -13.33
C THR A 430 -0.89 19.75 -13.44
N PHE A 431 -0.27 20.89 -13.17
CA PHE A 431 -0.91 22.20 -13.29
C PHE A 431 -0.56 22.85 -14.62
N LEU A 432 -1.59 23.33 -15.32
CA LEU A 432 -1.52 24.07 -16.57
C LEU A 432 -2.07 25.47 -16.28
N LEU A 433 -1.15 26.36 -15.93
CA LEU A 433 -1.46 27.71 -15.48
C LEU A 433 -1.44 28.69 -16.64
N THR A 434 -2.46 29.52 -16.76
CA THR A 434 -2.44 30.66 -17.69
C THR A 434 -2.09 31.93 -16.93
N GLU A 435 -1.04 32.64 -17.36
CA GLU A 435 -0.68 33.93 -16.79
C GLU A 435 -1.16 35.07 -17.69
N ASP A 436 -1.99 35.97 -17.17
CA ASP A 436 -2.32 37.20 -17.87
C ASP A 436 -1.07 38.14 -17.89
N PRO A 437 -0.55 38.51 -19.08
CA PRO A 437 0.59 39.40 -19.23
C PRO A 437 0.38 40.82 -18.67
N THR A 438 -0.85 41.23 -18.36
CA THR A 438 -1.13 42.51 -17.71
C THR A 438 -0.51 42.60 -16.31
N TYR A 439 -0.54 41.52 -15.52
CA TYR A 439 0.06 41.45 -14.18
C TYR A 439 1.59 41.48 -14.20
N ILE A 440 2.22 40.87 -15.22
CA ILE A 440 3.68 40.90 -15.41
C ILE A 440 4.18 42.31 -15.75
N ARG A 441 3.37 43.08 -16.50
CA ARG A 441 3.73 44.46 -16.91
C ARG A 441 3.64 45.45 -15.75
N GLU A 442 2.72 45.26 -14.80
CA GLU A 442 2.61 46.14 -13.63
C GLU A 442 3.77 45.98 -12.64
N SER A 443 4.32 44.76 -12.48
CA SER A 443 5.48 44.51 -11.61
C SER A 443 6.78 45.12 -12.15
N ARG A 444 6.98 45.14 -13.48
CA ARG A 444 8.18 45.72 -14.13
C ARG A 444 8.05 47.22 -14.45
N GLY A 445 6.83 47.76 -14.54
CA GLY A 445 6.57 49.16 -14.92
C GLY A 445 6.76 50.20 -13.80
N ARG A 446 6.95 49.78 -12.54
CA ARG A 446 6.82 50.67 -11.36
C ARG A 446 8.05 51.52 -11.01
N ARG A 447 9.01 51.71 -11.92
CA ARG A 447 10.14 52.64 -11.68
C ARG A 447 9.94 54.07 -12.15
N ARG A 448 8.93 54.43 -12.97
CA ARG A 448 8.75 55.83 -13.38
C ARG A 448 7.29 56.26 -13.60
N ARG A 449 6.85 57.16 -12.69
CA ARG A 449 5.79 58.20 -12.78
C ARG A 449 4.43 57.91 -12.11
N LYS A 450 4.29 58.48 -10.90
CA LYS A 450 3.05 58.78 -10.17
C LYS A 450 2.15 59.78 -10.93
N ARG A 451 0.84 59.50 -11.04
CA ARG A 451 -0.30 60.30 -10.46
C ARG A 451 -1.67 59.89 -11.03
N LYS A 452 -2.67 59.76 -10.12
CA LYS A 452 -4.13 59.55 -10.33
C LYS A 452 -4.48 58.15 -10.90
N LYS A 453 -5.25 57.25 -10.27
CA LYS A 453 -6.48 57.35 -9.48
C LYS A 453 -6.63 56.05 -8.65
N LYS A 454 -7.19 56.11 -7.44
CA LYS A 454 -7.47 54.97 -6.53
C LYS A 454 -8.43 53.97 -7.19
N ARG A 455 -7.94 52.76 -7.50
CA ARG A 455 -8.62 51.48 -7.28
C ARG A 455 -7.57 50.59 -6.62
N SER A 456 -7.91 49.99 -5.50
CA SER A 456 -7.12 48.97 -4.82
C SER A 456 -7.03 47.74 -5.72
N VAL A 457 -6.09 47.73 -6.66
CA VAL A 457 -5.62 46.48 -7.25
C VAL A 457 -4.65 45.92 -6.22
N GLU A 458 -5.15 45.02 -5.40
CA GLU A 458 -4.33 44.22 -4.49
C GLU A 458 -3.27 43.55 -5.35
N THR A 459 -2.01 43.95 -5.18
CA THR A 459 -0.93 43.44 -6.02
C THR A 459 -0.66 42.01 -5.56
N LEU A 460 -1.13 41.04 -6.34
CA LEU A 460 -0.99 39.63 -6.01
C LEU A 460 0.49 39.27 -5.80
N PRO A 461 0.82 38.39 -4.83
CA PRO A 461 2.19 37.98 -4.57
C PRO A 461 2.86 37.33 -5.78
N ALA A 462 4.16 37.55 -5.95
CA ALA A 462 4.92 36.96 -7.05
C ALA A 462 5.03 35.41 -6.97
N ASP A 463 4.78 34.85 -5.79
CA ASP A 463 4.83 33.43 -5.46
C ASP A 463 3.43 32.81 -5.29
N ARG A 464 2.38 33.46 -5.82
CA ARG A 464 0.97 33.03 -5.68
C ARG A 464 0.69 31.59 -6.16
N PHE A 465 1.56 31.04 -7.01
CA PHE A 465 1.47 29.65 -7.54
C PHE A 465 2.45 28.66 -6.89
N SER A 466 3.13 29.05 -5.82
CA SER A 466 4.13 28.20 -5.14
C SER A 466 3.55 26.88 -4.64
N LEU A 467 2.30 26.88 -4.15
CA LEU A 467 1.61 25.67 -3.69
C LEU A 467 1.38 24.67 -4.84
N TYR A 468 0.99 25.13 -6.03
CA TYR A 468 0.83 24.28 -7.20
C TYR A 468 2.17 23.65 -7.63
N SER A 469 3.23 24.45 -7.63
CA SER A 469 4.59 23.98 -7.93
C SER A 469 5.07 22.93 -6.91
N ALA A 470 4.81 23.13 -5.62
CA ALA A 470 5.16 22.18 -4.58
C ALA A 470 4.38 20.86 -4.71
N LEU A 471 3.06 20.93 -4.92
CA LEU A 471 2.22 19.74 -5.06
C LEU A 471 2.56 18.93 -6.31
N SER A 472 2.74 19.58 -7.45
CA SER A 472 3.09 18.89 -8.69
C SER A 472 4.44 18.19 -8.59
N SER A 473 5.46 18.86 -8.03
CA SER A 473 6.77 18.25 -7.80
C SER A 473 6.70 17.04 -6.87
N LEU A 474 5.96 17.14 -5.75
CA LEU A 474 5.83 16.04 -4.79
C LEU A 474 5.08 14.83 -5.35
N SER A 475 4.05 15.07 -6.17
CA SER A 475 3.25 14.03 -6.80
C SER A 475 3.91 13.40 -8.04
N GLY A 476 5.06 13.92 -8.48
CA GLY A 476 5.73 13.50 -9.71
C GLY A 476 5.06 14.01 -11.00
N GLY A 477 4.20 15.03 -10.88
CA GLY A 477 3.70 15.84 -11.99
C GLY A 477 4.58 17.05 -12.25
N MET A 478 4.02 18.05 -12.94
CA MET A 478 4.73 19.31 -13.21
C MET A 478 3.79 20.51 -13.17
N THR A 479 4.38 21.71 -13.08
CA THR A 479 3.66 22.97 -13.29
C THR A 479 4.14 23.60 -14.59
N VAL A 480 3.20 23.93 -15.46
CA VAL A 480 3.47 24.52 -16.77
C VAL A 480 2.78 25.87 -16.86
N PHE A 481 3.56 26.92 -17.05
CA PHE A 481 3.07 28.27 -17.24
C PHE A 481 2.86 28.54 -18.73
N THR A 482 1.71 29.11 -19.07
CA THR A 482 1.27 29.32 -20.45
C THR A 482 0.71 30.72 -20.62
N THR A 483 0.81 31.27 -21.83
CA THR A 483 0.21 32.57 -22.19
C THR A 483 -0.96 32.33 -23.15
N ASN A 484 -1.87 33.29 -23.27
CA ASN A 484 -3.03 33.22 -24.18
C ASN A 484 -2.61 32.89 -25.64
N SER A 485 -1.42 33.34 -26.07
CA SER A 485 -0.88 33.07 -27.42
C SER A 485 -0.13 31.74 -27.58
N ASP A 486 0.34 31.14 -26.49
CA ASP A 486 1.19 29.93 -26.52
C ASP A 486 0.44 28.68 -26.05
N ILE A 487 -0.85 28.81 -25.74
CA ILE A 487 -1.64 27.70 -25.23
C ILE A 487 -1.67 26.50 -26.21
N HIS A 488 -1.55 26.76 -27.51
CA HIS A 488 -1.43 25.73 -28.55
C HIS A 488 -0.03 25.11 -28.71
N LYS A 489 1.05 25.77 -28.26
CA LYS A 489 2.45 25.32 -28.49
C LYS A 489 3.02 24.43 -27.38
N VAL A 490 2.40 24.44 -26.20
CA VAL A 490 2.87 23.71 -25.01
C VAL A 490 2.64 22.19 -25.09
N SER A 491 1.97 21.72 -26.15
CA SER A 491 1.76 20.29 -26.42
C SER A 491 3.07 19.50 -26.25
N ALA A 492 4.18 20.02 -26.74
CA ALA A 492 5.53 19.41 -26.69
C ALA A 492 6.12 19.19 -25.28
N ILE A 493 5.77 20.00 -24.29
CA ILE A 493 6.45 19.97 -22.96
C ILE A 493 5.82 18.89 -22.05
N VAL A 494 4.51 18.72 -22.14
CA VAL A 494 3.78 17.62 -21.49
C VAL A 494 3.99 16.31 -22.25
N GLU A 495 4.23 16.37 -23.57
CA GLU A 495 4.61 15.25 -24.44
C GLU A 495 5.88 14.53 -23.97
N ASP A 496 6.99 15.25 -23.73
CA ASP A 496 8.29 14.62 -23.42
C ASP A 496 8.31 13.95 -22.03
N ASN A 497 7.66 14.55 -21.03
CA ASN A 497 7.73 14.05 -19.65
C ASN A 497 6.72 12.93 -19.36
N THR A 498 5.64 12.82 -20.13
CA THR A 498 4.71 11.68 -20.04
C THR A 498 5.20 10.45 -20.84
N ALA A 499 6.08 10.64 -21.83
CA ALA A 499 6.71 9.58 -22.61
C ALA A 499 8.03 9.04 -22.00
N ALA A 500 8.72 9.83 -21.17
CA ALA A 500 10.01 9.48 -20.57
C ALA A 500 10.00 8.27 -19.59
N ASP A 501 8.83 7.73 -19.23
CA ASP A 501 8.70 6.47 -18.47
C ASP A 501 9.03 5.21 -19.32
N LYS A 502 9.49 5.36 -20.58
CA LYS A 502 10.14 4.30 -21.36
C LYS A 502 11.66 4.44 -21.26
N VAL A 503 12.27 3.63 -20.40
CA VAL A 503 13.72 3.43 -20.36
C VAL A 503 14.23 3.08 -21.78
N PRO A 504 15.22 3.79 -22.33
CA PRO A 504 15.86 3.36 -23.56
C PRO A 504 16.60 2.07 -23.26
N HIS A 505 16.23 0.97 -23.92
CA HIS A 505 17.10 -0.19 -24.01
C HIS A 505 18.32 0.23 -24.83
N THR A 506 19.39 0.64 -24.15
CA THR A 506 20.72 0.70 -24.77
C THR A 506 21.18 -0.74 -24.96
N HIS A 507 21.09 -1.23 -26.20
CA HIS A 507 21.91 -2.33 -26.66
C HIS A 507 23.37 -1.89 -26.60
N SER A 508 24.12 -2.50 -25.69
CA SER A 508 25.58 -2.53 -25.73
C SER A 508 25.97 -3.94 -26.15
N GLY A 509 26.59 -4.05 -27.33
CA GLY A 509 27.27 -5.25 -27.79
C GLY A 509 28.59 -5.49 -27.08
#